data_AF-A0A5D6VW13-F1
#
_entry.id   AF-A0A5D6VW13-F1
#
_cell.length_a   1.000
_cell.length_b   1.000
_cell.length_c   1.000
_cell.angle_alpha   90.00
_cell.angle_beta   90.00
_cell.angle_gamma   90.00
#
_symmetry.space_group_name_H-M   'P 1'
#
loop_
_entity.id
_entity.type
_entity.pdbx_description
1 polymer ?
#
loop_
_entity_poly.entity_id
_entity_poly.type
_entity_poly.pdbx_seq_one_letter_code
_entity_poly.pdbx_strand_id
1 'polypeptide(L)'
;MPQPVDFADLFDKSFMRKYTNYRTFEKFLQGGKFRIESQQDFEDLPEEQMDKHVEKTTRFGSWKEMIDFATDIYARKQLER
;
A
#
# COMPACT_ATOMS: atom_id res chain seq x y z
N MET A 1 -6.04 21.96 0.83
CA MET A 1 -6.72 20.71 0.43
C MET A 1 -5.75 19.56 0.68
N PRO A 2 -6.19 18.37 1.12
CA PRO A 2 -5.32 17.20 1.11
C PRO A 2 -4.87 16.98 -0.34
N GLN A 3 -3.56 16.91 -0.57
CA GLN A 3 -3.04 16.64 -1.90
C GLN A 3 -3.29 15.16 -2.22
N PRO A 4 -3.73 14.82 -3.44
CA PRO A 4 -3.77 13.42 -3.85
C PRO A 4 -2.33 12.90 -3.81
N VAL A 5 -2.06 11.96 -2.91
CA VAL A 5 -0.77 11.27 -2.84
C VAL A 5 -0.88 10.01 -3.67
N ASP A 6 0.04 9.83 -4.60
CA ASP A 6 0.07 8.63 -5.43
C ASP A 6 0.48 7.42 -4.59
N PHE A 7 -0.14 6.27 -4.83
CA PHE A 7 0.27 5.02 -4.23
C PHE A 7 1.72 4.67 -4.57
N ALA A 8 2.23 5.11 -5.72
CA ALA A 8 3.63 4.95 -6.09
C ALA A 8 4.59 5.69 -5.13
N ASP A 9 4.15 6.80 -4.54
CA ASP A 9 4.91 7.59 -3.56
C ASP A 9 4.80 7.02 -2.15
N LEU A 10 3.61 6.59 -1.74
CA LEU A 10 3.37 5.92 -0.45
C LEU A 10 4.08 4.57 -0.38
N PHE A 11 3.95 3.77 -1.44
CA PHE A 11 4.48 2.42 -1.56
C PHE A 11 5.71 2.37 -2.46
N ASP A 12 6.66 3.26 -2.17
CA ASP A 12 7.94 3.31 -2.87
C ASP A 12 8.72 1.98 -2.72
N LYS A 13 9.68 1.73 -3.62
CA LYS A 13 10.48 0.49 -3.62
C LYS A 13 11.16 0.21 -2.26
N SER A 14 11.56 1.25 -1.54
CA SER A 14 12.19 1.15 -0.22
C SER A 14 11.17 0.69 0.83
N PHE A 15 9.97 1.26 0.79
CA PHE A 15 8.86 0.80 1.63
C PHE A 15 8.54 -0.67 1.33
N MET A 16 8.30 -1.00 0.06
CA MET A 16 7.94 -2.36 -0.34
C MET A 16 8.98 -3.39 0.10
N ARG A 17 10.27 -3.13 -0.14
CA ARG A 17 11.35 -4.05 0.26
C ARG A 17 11.52 -4.18 1.77
N LYS A 18 11.13 -3.17 2.55
CA LYS A 18 11.32 -3.14 4.01
C LYS A 18 10.12 -3.73 4.74
N TYR A 19 8.90 -3.49 4.26
CA TYR A 19 7.66 -3.81 4.98
C TYR A 19 6.86 -4.96 4.35
N THR A 20 7.21 -5.39 3.14
CA THR A 20 6.50 -6.45 2.41
C THR A 20 7.49 -7.48 1.83
N ASN A 21 6.99 -8.64 1.43
CA ASN A 21 7.77 -9.64 0.71
C ASN A 21 7.96 -9.32 -0.80
N TYR A 22 7.44 -8.19 -1.27
CA TYR A 22 7.48 -7.79 -2.67
C TYR A 22 8.43 -6.60 -2.90
N ARG A 23 8.92 -6.47 -4.13
CA ARG A 23 9.85 -5.39 -4.52
C ARG A 23 9.15 -4.13 -5.02
N THR A 24 7.88 -4.24 -5.44
CA THR A 24 7.08 -3.14 -6.00
C THR A 24 5.62 -3.34 -5.63
N PHE A 25 4.87 -2.23 -5.58
CA PHE A 25 3.44 -2.25 -5.29
C PHE A 25 2.65 -3.06 -6.32
N GLU A 26 2.98 -2.96 -7.61
CA GLU A 26 2.37 -3.80 -8.66
C GLU A 26 2.56 -5.30 -8.40
N LYS A 27 3.74 -5.72 -7.93
CA LYS A 27 4.02 -7.14 -7.61
C LYS A 27 3.22 -7.62 -6.42
N PHE A 28 2.99 -6.75 -5.45
CA PHE A 28 2.13 -7.02 -4.31
C PHE A 28 0.69 -7.25 -4.78
N LEU A 29 0.11 -6.33 -5.55
CA LEU A 29 -1.23 -6.49 -6.12
C LEU A 29 -1.37 -7.76 -6.97
N GLN A 30 -0.39 -8.03 -7.83
CA GLN A 30 -0.34 -9.25 -8.64
C GLN A 30 -0.27 -10.53 -7.78
N GLY A 31 0.43 -10.49 -6.65
CA GLY A 31 0.51 -11.58 -5.69
C GLY A 31 -0.83 -11.87 -4.99
N GLY A 32 -1.63 -10.83 -4.76
CA GLY A 32 -3.00 -10.92 -4.25
C GLY A 32 -4.05 -11.25 -5.30
N LYS A 33 -3.65 -11.32 -6.59
CA LYS A 33 -4.57 -11.39 -7.75
C LYS A 33 -5.53 -10.20 -7.79
N PHE A 34 -5.12 -9.07 -7.24
CA PHE A 34 -5.86 -7.83 -7.33
C PHE A 34 -5.60 -7.20 -8.69
N ARG A 35 -6.69 -6.92 -9.42
CA ARG A 35 -6.63 -6.27 -10.72
C ARG A 35 -7.13 -4.84 -10.54
N ILE A 36 -6.26 -4.00 -10.00
CA ILE A 36 -6.56 -2.60 -9.72
C ILE A 36 -6.00 -1.79 -10.88
N GLU A 37 -6.87 -1.43 -11.83
CA GLU A 37 -6.51 -0.64 -13.01
C GLU A 37 -7.05 0.81 -12.88
N SER A 38 -7.92 1.05 -11.89
CA SER A 38 -8.54 2.33 -11.59
C SER A 38 -8.81 2.52 -10.09
N GLN A 39 -9.09 3.76 -9.68
CA GLN A 39 -9.55 4.09 -8.32
C GLN A 39 -10.84 3.31 -7.97
N GLN A 40 -11.72 3.11 -8.95
CA GLN A 40 -12.98 2.38 -8.78
C GLN A 40 -12.72 0.91 -8.42
N ASP A 41 -11.77 0.24 -9.09
CA ASP A 41 -11.42 -1.15 -8.78
C ASP A 41 -10.87 -1.31 -7.36
N PHE A 42 -10.27 -0.24 -6.81
CA PHE A 42 -9.83 -0.21 -5.44
C PHE A 42 -10.99 -0.05 -4.45
N GLU A 43 -11.96 0.81 -4.76
CA GLU A 43 -13.17 1.00 -3.94
C GLU A 43 -14.10 -0.22 -3.96
N ASP A 44 -14.19 -0.91 -5.09
CA ASP A 44 -14.94 -2.16 -5.25
C ASP A 44 -14.20 -3.37 -4.65
N LEU A 45 -12.90 -3.22 -4.32
CA LEU A 45 -12.13 -4.30 -3.71
C LEU A 45 -12.65 -4.57 -2.29
N PRO A 46 -13.06 -5.82 -1.97
CA PRO A 46 -13.46 -6.16 -0.62
C PRO A 46 -12.27 -6.00 0.34
N GLU A 47 -12.44 -5.14 1.36
CA GLU A 47 -11.41 -4.84 2.36
C GLU A 47 -10.84 -6.13 2.99
N GLU A 48 -11.69 -7.11 3.32
CA GLU A 48 -11.26 -8.39 3.88
C GLU A 48 -10.30 -9.18 2.98
N GLN A 49 -10.40 -9.06 1.66
CA GLN A 49 -9.45 -9.72 0.75
C GLN A 49 -8.09 -9.04 0.82
N MET A 50 -8.09 -7.71 0.83
CA MET A 50 -6.86 -6.92 0.94
C MET A 50 -6.19 -7.18 2.30
N ASP A 51 -6.96 -7.15 3.39
CA ASP A 51 -6.48 -7.43 4.74
C ASP A 51 -5.80 -8.80 4.83
N LYS A 52 -6.45 -9.86 4.32
CA LYS A 52 -5.85 -11.21 4.28
C LYS A 52 -4.56 -11.25 3.46
N HIS A 53 -4.49 -10.50 2.38
CA HIS A 53 -3.27 -10.44 1.58
C HIS A 53 -2.15 -9.71 2.31
N VAL A 54 -2.47 -8.59 2.97
CA VAL A 54 -1.55 -7.77 3.75
C VAL A 54 -1.01 -8.57 4.94
N GLU A 55 -1.88 -9.20 5.72
CA GLU A 55 -1.52 -10.04 6.86
C GLU A 55 -0.58 -11.18 6.45
N LYS A 56 -0.81 -11.78 5.28
CA LYS A 56 0.00 -12.89 4.78
C LYS A 56 1.35 -12.49 4.19
N THR A 57 1.47 -11.28 3.66
CA THR A 57 2.62 -10.88 2.82
C THR A 57 3.42 -9.70 3.36
N THR A 58 2.94 -9.11 4.45
CA THR A 58 3.55 -7.96 5.11
C THR A 58 3.59 -8.21 6.62
N ARG A 59 4.07 -7.22 7.36
CA ARG A 59 4.08 -7.23 8.83
C ARG A 59 2.80 -6.67 9.47
N PHE A 60 1.90 -6.10 8.67
CA PHE A 60 0.71 -5.39 9.15
C PHE A 60 -0.48 -6.33 9.23
N GLY A 61 -1.42 -6.08 10.15
CA GLY A 61 -2.61 -6.91 10.33
C GLY A 61 -3.76 -6.56 9.39
N SER A 62 -3.74 -5.37 8.79
CA SER A 62 -4.77 -4.89 7.86
C SER A 62 -4.20 -3.94 6.83
N TRP A 63 -4.92 -3.80 5.72
CA TRP A 63 -4.64 -2.84 4.68
C TRP A 63 -4.64 -1.41 5.18
N LYS A 64 -5.59 -1.08 6.05
CA LYS A 64 -5.66 0.24 6.70
C LYS A 64 -4.40 0.54 7.48
N GLU A 65 -3.95 -0.40 8.32
CA GLU A 65 -2.71 -0.24 9.11
C GLU A 65 -1.49 -0.01 8.20
N MET A 66 -1.42 -0.72 7.08
CA MET A 66 -0.37 -0.54 6.08
C MET A 66 -0.41 0.85 5.43
N ILE A 67 -1.60 1.36 5.06
CA ILE A 67 -1.76 2.72 4.50
C ILE A 67 -1.41 3.78 5.54
N ASP A 68 -1.94 3.69 6.76
CA ASP A 68 -1.69 4.65 7.84
C ASP A 68 -0.18 4.77 8.10
N PHE A 69 0.50 3.62 8.17
CA PHE A 69 1.94 3.59 8.37
C PHE A 69 2.74 4.11 7.17
N ALA A 70 2.34 3.80 5.93
CA ALA A 70 2.97 4.36 4.72
C ALA A 70 2.79 5.88 4.64
N THR A 71 1.61 6.37 5.01
CA THR A 71 1.26 7.80 5.02
C THR A 71 2.07 8.55 6.08
N ASP A 72 2.24 7.98 7.27
CA ASP A 72 3.10 8.54 8.32
C ASP A 72 4.57 8.62 7.88
N ILE A 73 5.10 7.57 7.23
CA ILE A 73 6.45 7.61 6.64
C ILE A 73 6.56 8.68 5.57
N TYR A 74 5.59 8.77 4.66
CA TYR A 74 5.59 9.76 3.60
C TYR A 74 5.54 11.19 4.15
N ALA A 75 4.64 11.44 5.11
CA ALA A 75 4.52 12.74 5.76
C ALA A 75 5.83 13.16 6.45
N ARG A 76 6.51 12.23 7.15
CA ARG A 76 7.83 12.49 7.73
C ARG A 76 8.88 12.81 6.67
N LYS A 77 8.95 12.04 5.59
CA LYS A 77 9.85 12.32 4.46
C LYS A 77 9.62 13.69 3.83
N GLN A 78 8.37 14.18 3.77
CA GLN A 78 8.07 15.51 3.24
C GLN A 78 8.46 16.63 4.21
N LEU A 79 8.43 16.40 5.52
CA LEU A 79 8.85 17.37 6.54
C LEU A 79 10.37 17.51 6.62
N GLU A 80 11.12 16.47 6.26
CA GLU A 80 12.59 16.48 6.19
C GLU A 80 13.13 17.04 4.86
N ARG A 81 12.26 17.54 3.97
CA ARG A 81 12.59 17.95 2.61
C ARG A 81 12.72 19.46 2.44
#